data_AF-A0A9P0PU27-F1
#
_entry.id   AF-A0A9P0PU27-F1
#
_cell.length_a   1.000
_cell.length_b   1.000
_cell.length_c   1.000
_cell.angle_alpha   90.00
_cell.angle_beta   90.00
_cell.angle_gamma   90.00
#
_symmetry.space_group_name_H-M   'P 1'
#
loop_
_entity.id
_entity.type
_entity.pdbx_description
1 polymer ?
#
loop_
_entity_poly.entity_id
_entity_poly.type
_entity_poly.pdbx_seq_one_letter_code
_entity_poly.pdbx_strand_id
1 'polypeptide(L)' 'MTAKKRKFSEDYVKFGFTFIEKDELQLPRSVICMKVLSNDSMRPNRLETHLKQQHPTLVLKMK' A
#
# COMPACT_ATOMS: atom_id res chain seq x y z
N MET A 1 7.38 8.73 22.51
CA MET A 1 6.70 7.48 22.10
C MET A 1 7.09 7.20 20.66
N THR A 2 8.02 6.28 20.40
CA THR A 2 8.48 5.99 19.04
C THR A 2 7.35 5.28 18.29
N ALA A 3 6.68 6.00 17.38
CA ALA A 3 5.67 5.40 16.51
C ALA A 3 6.30 4.19 15.82
N LYS A 4 5.74 2.99 16.02
CA LYS A 4 6.20 1.77 15.36
C LYS A 4 6.04 1.96 13.84
N LYS A 5 7.12 2.36 13.17
CA LYS A 5 7.19 2.45 11.71
C LYS A 5 7.03 1.04 11.14
N ARG A 6 6.02 0.82 10.29
CA ARG A 6 5.87 -0.46 9.60
C ARG A 6 6.88 -0.54 8.46
N LYS A 7 7.60 -1.66 8.38
CA LYS A 7 8.44 -1.98 7.23
C LYS A 7 7.60 -2.69 6.16
N PHE A 8 8.01 -2.55 4.92
CA PHE A 8 7.43 -3.25 3.79
C PHE A 8 7.75 -4.74 3.86
N SER A 9 6.71 -5.56 3.65
CA SER A 9 6.81 -6.99 3.39
C SER A 9 6.53 -7.22 1.91
N GLU A 10 7.24 -8.16 1.30
CA GLU A 10 7.02 -8.58 -0.09
C GLU A 10 5.59 -9.09 -0.33
N ASP A 11 4.92 -9.57 0.72
CA ASP A 11 3.48 -9.86 0.73
C ASP A 11 2.62 -8.70 0.22
N TYR A 12 3.06 -7.46 0.30
CA TYR A 12 2.29 -6.31 -0.17
C TYR A 12 2.30 -6.15 -1.70
N VAL A 13 3.25 -6.79 -2.38
CA VAL A 13 3.33 -6.81 -3.85
C VAL A 13 2.10 -7.50 -4.46
N LYS A 14 1.53 -8.51 -3.79
CA LYS A 14 0.30 -9.20 -4.25
C LYS A 14 -0.93 -8.29 -4.28
N PHE A 15 -0.90 -7.19 -3.54
CA PHE A 15 -1.95 -6.17 -3.57
C PHE A 15 -1.67 -5.07 -4.61
N GLY A 16 -0.60 -5.15 -5.41
CA GLY A 16 -0.25 -4.11 -6.38
C GLY A 16 0.34 -2.86 -5.71
N PHE A 17 1.06 -3.04 -4.61
CA PHE A 17 1.77 -1.95 -3.94
C PHE A 17 3.28 -2.23 -3.89
N THR A 18 4.05 -1.17 -4.06
CA THR A 18 5.48 -1.10 -3.81
C THR A 18 5.72 -0.16 -2.62
N PHE A 19 6.96 0.03 -2.21
CA PHE A 19 7.31 1.09 -1.28
C PHE A 19 8.24 2.10 -1.94
N ILE A 20 8.26 3.29 -1.38
CA ILE A 20 9.33 4.25 -1.58
C ILE A 20 9.95 4.59 -0.24
N GLU A 21 11.24 4.90 -0.23
CA GLU A 21 11.92 5.37 0.97
C GLU A 21 11.94 6.90 0.95
N LYS A 22 11.37 7.50 1.99
CA LYS A 22 11.39 8.94 2.20
C LYS A 22 11.66 9.21 3.67
N ASP A 23 12.72 9.95 3.98
CA ASP A 23 13.05 10.32 5.36
C ASP A 23 13.21 9.08 6.28
N GLU A 24 13.92 8.06 5.78
CA GLU A 24 14.11 6.76 6.46
C GLU A 24 12.79 6.05 6.81
N LEU A 25 11.71 6.39 6.10
CA LEU A 25 10.38 5.79 6.24
C LEU A 25 9.96 5.15 4.92
N GLN A 26 9.55 3.89 5.00
CA GLN A 26 8.95 3.19 3.88
C GLN A 26 7.49 3.60 3.76
N LEU A 27 7.14 4.21 2.63
CA LEU A 27 5.79 4.64 2.31
C LEU A 27 5.24 3.77 1.18
N PRO A 28 4.04 3.18 1.34
CA PRO A 28 3.44 2.37 0.29
C PRO A 28 3.06 3.24 -0.90
N ARG A 29 3.43 2.80 -2.11
CA ARG A 29 3.08 3.41 -3.38
C ARG A 29 2.30 2.41 -4.23
N SER A 30 1.11 2.81 -4.67
CA SER A 30 0.34 1.99 -5.61
C SER A 30 1.07 1.93 -6.95
N VAL A 31 1.22 0.73 -7.54
CA VAL A 31 1.78 0.61 -8.90
C VAL A 31 0.78 1.00 -9.98
N ILE A 32 -0.50 1.11 -9.62
CA ILE A 32 -1.60 1.35 -10.56
C ILE A 32 -1.79 2.85 -10.79
N CYS A 33 -2.00 3.62 -9.71
CA CYS A 33 -2.17 5.07 -9.78
C CYS A 33 -0.91 5.87 -9.42
N MET A 34 0.21 5.19 -9.12
CA MET A 34 1.46 5.80 -8.68
C MET A 34 1.34 6.66 -7.40
N LYS A 35 0.19 6.60 -6.70
CA LYS A 35 -0.09 7.38 -5.49
C LYS A 35 0.69 6.83 -4.30
N VAL A 36 1.38 7.72 -3.60
CA VAL A 36 2.07 7.43 -2.34
C VAL A 36 1.08 7.64 -1.19
N LEU A 37 0.96 6.65 -0.32
CA LEU A 37 0.13 6.69 0.88
C LEU A 37 1.02 6.78 2.13
N SER A 38 0.42 7.14 3.27
CA SER A 38 1.12 7.18 4.56
C SER A 38 1.52 5.78 5.02
N ASN A 39 2.54 5.67 5.88
CA ASN A 39 3.00 4.38 6.44
C ASN A 39 1.88 3.58 7.13
N ASP A 40 0.93 4.24 7.80
CA ASP A 40 -0.23 3.54 8.41
C ASP A 40 -1.11 2.82 7.37
N SER A 41 -1.12 3.30 6.13
CA SER A 41 -1.85 2.67 5.03
C SER A 41 -1.21 1.38 4.53
N MET A 42 -0.03 0.98 5.03
CA MET A 42 0.58 -0.34 4.77
C MET A 42 -0.20 -1.50 5.39
N ARG A 43 -1.24 -1.23 6.18
CA ARG A 43 -2.18 -2.27 6.64
C ARG A 43 -2.85 -2.91 5.42
N PRO A 44 -2.89 -4.27 5.31
CA PRO A 44 -3.56 -4.95 4.19
C PRO A 44 -4.97 -4.42 3.92
N ASN A 45 -5.78 -4.28 4.97
CA ASN A 45 -7.14 -3.74 4.88
C ASN A 45 -7.20 -2.31 4.28
N ARG A 46 -6.19 -1.46 4.54
CA ARG A 46 -6.10 -0.11 3.96
C ARG A 46 -5.70 -0.17 2.48
N LEU A 47 -4.75 -1.04 2.12
CA LEU A 47 -4.37 -1.28 0.72
C LEU A 47 -5.56 -1.82 -0.10
N GLU A 48 -6.27 -2.81 0.44
CA GLU A 48 -7.49 -3.34 -0.17
C GLU A 48 -8.59 -2.28 -0.30
N THR A 49 -8.79 -1.46 0.73
CA THR A 49 -9.76 -0.34 0.68
C THR A 49 -9.39 0.65 -0.41
N HIS A 50 -8.09 0.99 -0.54
CA HIS A 50 -7.61 1.86 -1.61
C HIS A 50 -7.92 1.27 -2.98
N LEU A 51 -7.66 -0.02 -3.20
CA LEU A 51 -8.01 -0.69 -4.46
C LEU A 51 -9.52 -0.66 -4.71
N LYS A 52 -10.35 -0.98 -3.72
CA LYS A 52 -11.82 -0.94 -3.87
C LYS A 52 -12.34 0.45 -4.23
N GLN A 53 -11.75 1.51 -3.67
CA GLN A 53 -12.20 2.89 -3.88
C GLN A 53 -11.61 3.55 -5.13
N GLN A 54 -10.35 3.28 -5.46
CA GLN A 54 -9.65 3.94 -6.57
C GLN A 54 -9.60 3.06 -7.82
N HIS A 55 -9.66 1.75 -7.65
CA HIS A 55 -9.54 0.75 -8.72
C HIS A 55 -10.57 -0.38 -8.58
N PRO A 56 -11.88 -0.07 -8.50
CA PRO A 56 -12.92 -1.08 -8.30
C PRO A 56 -12.89 -2.19 -9.37
N THR A 57 -12.43 -1.87 -10.57
CA THR A 57 -12.29 -2.80 -11.70
C THR A 57 -11.18 -3.83 -11.52
N LEU A 58 -10.15 -3.54 -10.71
CA LEU A 58 -9.04 -4.48 -10.45
C LEU A 58 -9.40 -5.51 -9.38
N VAL A 59 -10.26 -5.15 -8.42
CA VAL A 59 -10.74 -6.06 -7.36
C VAL A 59 -11.54 -7.23 -7.95
N LEU A 60 -12.17 -7.03 -9.11
CA LEU A 60 -12.98 -8.06 -9.78
C LEU A 60 -12.15 -9.14 -10.48
N LYS A 61 -10.86 -8.92 -10.75
CA LYS A 61 -9.99 -9.88 -11.46
C LYS A 61 -9.24 -10.85 -10.53
N MET A 62 -9.29 -10.68 -9.21
CA MET A 62 -8.62 -11.58 -8.26
C MET A 62 -9.57 -12.66 -7.70
N LYS A 63 -10.60 -13.05 -8.44
CA LYS A 63 -11.56 -14.08 -8.04
C LYS A 63 -11.35 -15.37 -8.82
#